data_AF-A0A7K0UU13-F1
#
_entry.id   AF-A0A7K0UU13-F1
#
_cell.length_a   1.000
_cell.length_b   1.000
_cell.length_c   1.000
_cell.angle_alpha   90.00
_cell.angle_beta   90.00
_cell.angle_gamma   90.00
#
_symmetry.space_group_name_H-M   'P 1'
#
loop_
_entity.id
_entity.type
_entity.pdbx_description
1 polymer ?
#
loop_
_entity_poly.entity_id
_entity_poly.type
_entity_poly.pdbx_seq_one_letter_code
_entity_poly.pdbx_strand_id
1 'polypeptide(L)' 'MTSEQKYQTGIGTSTADSITLLGKDLASEILGKVSFGELAFWLIAKRKPSKGELIIFEAVLASLADH' A
#
# COMPACT_ATOMS: atom_id res chain seq x y z
N MET A 1 -33.01 -2.91 17.01
CA MET A 1 -31.70 -2.25 16.85
C MET A 1 -30.80 -3.21 16.08
N THR A 2 -30.58 -2.95 14.79
CA THR A 2 -29.61 -3.70 13.99
C THR A 2 -28.21 -3.32 14.44
N SER A 3 -27.41 -4.28 14.89
CA SER A 3 -25.99 -4.05 15.18
C SER A 3 -25.28 -3.61 13.89
N GLU A 4 -24.57 -2.48 13.92
CA GLU A 4 -23.71 -2.07 12.82
C GLU A 4 -22.74 -3.21 12.48
N GLN A 5 -22.77 -3.67 11.22
CA GLN A 5 -21.78 -4.61 10.73
C GLN A 5 -20.43 -3.91 10.65
N LYS A 6 -19.52 -4.28 11.55
CA LYS A 6 -18.16 -3.74 11.58
C LYS A 6 -17.26 -4.60 10.69
N TYR A 7 -16.99 -4.13 9.48
CA TYR A 7 -16.03 -4.76 8.56
C TYR A 7 -14.61 -4.34 8.93
N GLN A 8 -13.74 -5.31 9.19
CA GLN A 8 -12.33 -5.06 9.53
C GLN A 8 -11.44 -5.24 8.30
N THR A 9 -10.49 -4.31 8.11
CA THR A 9 -9.47 -4.38 7.06
C THR A 9 -8.11 -3.96 7.63
N GLY A 10 -7.05 -4.64 7.21
CA GLY A 10 -5.66 -4.32 7.54
C GLY A 10 -4.89 -3.68 6.38
N ILE A 11 -5.59 -3.14 5.38
CA ILE A 11 -4.98 -2.53 4.18
C ILE A 11 -5.06 -1.02 4.26
N GLY A 12 -6.26 -0.46 4.29
CA GLY A 12 -6.45 0.98 4.37
C GLY A 12 -7.85 1.36 4.82
N THR A 13 -7.98 2.57 5.33
CA THR A 13 -9.25 3.17 5.77
C THR A 13 -9.24 4.66 5.48
N SER A 14 -10.40 5.28 5.41
CA SER A 14 -10.53 6.71 5.18
C SER A 14 -11.64 7.32 6.03
N THR A 15 -11.45 8.58 6.38
CA THR A 15 -12.50 9.47 6.92
C THR A 15 -12.85 10.52 5.86
N ALA A 16 -13.68 11.50 6.22
CA ALA A 16 -13.94 12.66 5.34
C ALA A 16 -12.65 13.43 4.98
N ASP A 17 -11.67 13.41 5.89
CA ASP A 17 -10.51 14.31 5.82
C ASP A 17 -9.16 13.57 5.72
N SER A 18 -9.16 12.24 5.76
CA SER A 18 -7.90 11.47 5.77
C SER A 18 -8.04 10.13 5.07
N ILE A 19 -6.94 9.66 4.49
CA ILE A 19 -6.81 8.30 3.93
C ILE A 19 -5.55 7.70 4.55
N THR A 20 -5.68 6.51 5.13
CA THR A 20 -4.55 5.78 5.68
C THR A 20 -4.35 4.44 4.99
N LEU A 21 -3.10 4.08 4.74
CA LEU A 21 -2.67 2.78 4.24
C LEU A 21 -1.70 2.18 5.24
N LEU A 22 -1.95 0.94 5.71
CA LEU A 22 -1.12 0.25 6.69
C LEU A 22 -0.83 1.08 7.95
N GLY A 23 -1.82 1.89 8.37
CA GLY A 23 -1.70 2.79 9.51
C GLY A 23 -0.90 4.07 9.23
N LYS A 24 -0.63 4.41 7.96
CA LYS A 24 0.11 5.61 7.55
C LYS A 24 -0.76 6.54 6.73
N ASP A 25 -0.63 7.83 6.97
CA ASP A 25 -1.37 8.83 6.19
C ASP A 25 -0.85 8.89 4.74
N LEU A 26 -1.77 8.73 3.79
CA LEU A 26 -1.44 8.65 2.36
C LEU A 26 -0.78 9.95 1.88
N ALA A 27 -1.37 11.10 2.21
CA ALA A 27 -0.94 12.40 1.69
C ALA A 27 0.42 12.82 2.24
N SER A 28 0.62 12.67 3.55
CA SER A 28 1.81 13.19 4.23
C SER A 28 2.93 12.16 4.35
N GLU A 29 2.67 10.85 4.37
CA GLU A 29 3.72 9.84 4.58
C GLU A 29 4.06 9.00 3.34
N ILE A 30 3.15 8.88 2.38
CA ILE A 30 3.32 7.96 1.24
C ILE A 30 3.56 8.71 -0.07
N LEU A 31 2.66 9.63 -0.43
CA LEU A 31 2.73 10.34 -1.70
C LEU A 31 4.03 11.16 -1.83
N GLY A 32 4.71 11.00 -2.97
CA GLY A 32 6.00 11.63 -3.24
C GLY A 32 7.20 11.05 -2.47
N LYS A 33 6.98 10.06 -1.60
CA LYS A 33 8.02 9.46 -0.75
C LYS A 33 8.24 7.97 -1.01
N VAL A 34 7.21 7.27 -1.46
CA VAL A 34 7.21 5.82 -1.69
C VAL A 34 6.87 5.56 -3.16
N SER A 35 7.65 4.71 -3.84
CA SER A 35 7.35 4.33 -5.22
C SER A 35 6.11 3.45 -5.30
N PHE A 36 5.50 3.35 -6.49
CA PHE A 36 4.38 2.43 -6.70
C PHE A 36 4.77 0.98 -6.38
N GLY A 37 5.94 0.52 -6.83
CA GLY A 37 6.43 -0.83 -6.58
C GLY A 37 6.65 -1.11 -5.09
N GLU A 38 7.25 -0.16 -4.36
CA GLU A 38 7.45 -0.29 -2.91
C GLU A 38 6.12 -0.36 -2.16
N LEU A 39 5.16 0.51 -2.50
CA LEU A 39 3.83 0.49 -1.87
C LEU A 39 3.09 -0.81 -2.17
N ALA A 40 3.08 -1.27 -3.41
CA ALA A 40 2.44 -2.51 -3.82
C ALA A 40 3.02 -3.73 -3.07
N PHE A 41 4.35 -3.82 -2.99
CA PHE A 41 5.00 -4.85 -2.18
C PHE A 41 4.57 -4.77 -0.72
N TRP A 42 4.57 -3.56 -0.15
CA TRP A 42 4.24 -3.37 1.27
C TRP A 42 2.79 -3.73 1.61
N LEU A 43 1.83 -3.42 0.73
CA LEU A 43 0.42 -3.76 0.92
C LEU A 43 0.20 -5.28 1.00
N ILE A 44 0.95 -6.03 0.20
CA ILE A 44 0.89 -7.50 0.10
C ILE A 44 1.68 -8.15 1.25
N ALA A 45 2.95 -7.78 1.42
CA ALA A 45 3.87 -8.41 2.35
C ALA A 45 3.73 -7.91 3.80
N LYS A 46 2.99 -6.80 4.04
CA LYS A 46 2.83 -6.14 5.35
C LYS A 46 4.13 -5.70 6.02
N ARG A 47 5.22 -5.61 5.25
CA ARG A 47 6.52 -5.06 5.63
C ARG A 47 7.12 -4.32 4.44
N LYS A 48 8.07 -3.42 4.70
CA LYS A 48 8.85 -2.83 3.61
C LYS A 48 9.74 -3.89 2.93
N PRO A 49 9.95 -3.79 1.61
CA PRO A 49 10.92 -4.63 0.93
C PRO A 49 12.35 -4.27 1.38
N SER A 50 13.23 -5.26 1.35
CA SER A 50 14.67 -4.97 1.26
C SER A 50 15.00 -4.33 -0.09
N LYS A 51 16.18 -3.72 -0.20
CA LYS A 51 16.63 -3.10 -1.46
C LYS A 51 16.63 -4.10 -2.62
N GLY A 52 17.08 -5.34 -2.39
CA GLY A 52 17.11 -6.37 -3.44
C GLY A 52 15.72 -6.83 -3.86
N GLU A 53 14.81 -7.01 -2.90
CA GLU A 53 13.41 -7.36 -3.20
C GLU A 53 12.71 -6.27 -4.02
N LEU A 54 12.93 -5.00 -3.68
CA LEU A 54 12.32 -3.89 -4.42
C LEU A 54 12.79 -3.85 -5.88
N ILE A 55 14.09 -4.01 -6.11
CA ILE A 55 14.68 -4.03 -7.47
C ILE A 55 14.04 -5.13 -8.32
N ILE A 56 13.97 -6.35 -7.81
CA ILE A 56 13.40 -7.47 -8.57
C ILE A 56 11.90 -7.30 -8.76
N PHE A 57 11.17 -6.83 -7.74
CA PHE A 57 9.74 -6.62 -7.82
C PHE A 57 9.39 -5.56 -8.87
N GLU A 58 10.08 -4.42 -8.88
CA GLU A 58 9.88 -3.39 -9.89
C GLU A 58 10.30 -3.84 -11.29
N ALA A 59 11.37 -4.63 -11.43
CA ALA A 59 11.73 -5.23 -12.70
C ALA A 59 10.63 -6.14 -13.25
N VAL A 60 10.03 -6.98 -12.40
CA VAL A 60 8.88 -7.82 -12.79
C VAL A 60 7.69 -6.97 -13.21
N LEU A 61 7.33 -5.93 -12.45
CA LEU A 61 6.24 -5.03 -12.82
C LEU A 61 6.48 -4.34 -14.16
N ALA A 62 7.71 -3.90 -14.42
CA ALA A 62 8.09 -3.28 -15.69
C ALA A 62 8.01 -4.26 -16.87
N SER A 63 8.49 -5.50 -16.70
CA SER A 63 8.40 -6.55 -17.72
C SER A 63 6.97 -7.04 -18.00
N LEU A 64 6.02 -6.77 -17.10
CA LEU A 64 4.60 -7.08 -17.29
C LEU A 64 3.81 -5.91 -17.89
N ALA A 65 4.39 -4.71 -17.93
CA ALA A 65 3.70 -3.51 -18.41
C ALA A 65 3.38 -3.59 -19.91
N ASP A 66 4.24 -4.24 -20.68
CA ASP A 66 4.00 -4.62 -22.07
C ASP A 66 4.87 -5.84 -22.44
N HIS A 67 4.59 -6.46 -23.58
CA HIS A 67 5.27 -7.66 -24.09
C HIS A 67 6.66 -7.38 -24.68
#